data_AF-A0A7W8JMQ0-F1
#
_entry.id   AF-A0A7W8JMQ0-F1
#
_cell.length_a   1.000
_cell.length_b   1.000
_cell.length_c   1.000
_cell.angle_alpha   90.00
_cell.angle_beta   90.00
_cell.angle_gamma   90.00
#
_symmetry.space_group_name_H-M   'P 1'
#
loop_
_entity.id
_entity.type
_entity.pdbx_description
1 polymer ?
#
loop_
_entity_poly.entity_id
_entity_poly.type
_entity_poly.pdbx_seq_one_letter_code
_entity_poly.pdbx_strand_id
1 'polypeptide(L)'
;MHQTASIYAAFALRDILIMIPLRHFGYQAVHQMLMSAADLFTNSSTPRGCLLASAAASGSVEAKDVQKAVAQVRRQMISRVRLRIEQDIAAGLLPEDTKAKSLASLAIALVQGMSVLARDGGRREDLRAIVTVAMNAWPSHLA
;
A
#
# COMPACT_ATOMS: atom_id res chain seq x y z
N MET A 1 -25.29 -10.02 6.80
CA MET A 1 -24.27 -8.93 6.73
C MET A 1 -22.81 -9.42 6.77
N HIS A 2 -22.52 -10.71 7.01
CA HIS A 2 -21.14 -11.25 7.00
C HIS A 2 -20.47 -11.37 5.62
N GLN A 3 -21.26 -11.41 4.54
CA GLN A 3 -20.77 -11.75 3.19
C GLN A 3 -20.20 -10.55 2.42
N THR A 4 -20.67 -9.34 2.71
CA THR A 4 -20.24 -8.09 2.05
C THR A 4 -18.81 -7.70 2.40
N ALA A 5 -18.38 -7.87 3.66
CA ALA A 5 -17.01 -7.57 4.08
C ALA A 5 -15.96 -8.48 3.41
N SER A 6 -16.31 -9.74 3.17
CA SER A 6 -15.46 -10.72 2.48
C SER A 6 -15.31 -10.39 0.99
N ILE A 7 -16.39 -9.96 0.32
CA ILE A 7 -16.37 -9.59 -1.10
C ILE A 7 -15.58 -8.30 -1.34
N TYR A 8 -15.73 -7.27 -0.50
CA TYR A 8 -14.98 -6.02 -0.66
C TYR A 8 -13.49 -6.14 -0.27
N ALA A 9 -13.16 -6.92 0.76
CA ALA A 9 -11.77 -7.23 1.09
C ALA A 9 -11.11 -8.02 -0.05
N ALA A 10 -11.83 -9.00 -0.63
CA ALA A 10 -11.37 -9.74 -1.79
C ALA A 10 -11.19 -8.86 -3.02
N PHE A 11 -12.04 -7.85 -3.26
CA PHE A 11 -11.90 -6.92 -4.39
C PHE A 11 -10.69 -5.98 -4.23
N ALA A 12 -10.56 -5.31 -3.08
CA ALA A 12 -9.42 -4.43 -2.79
C ALA A 12 -8.07 -5.19 -2.77
N LEU A 13 -8.09 -6.44 -2.31
CA LEU A 13 -6.96 -7.35 -2.38
C LEU A 13 -6.59 -7.73 -3.81
N ARG A 14 -7.59 -8.06 -4.65
CA ARG A 14 -7.36 -8.45 -6.04
C ARG A 14 -6.71 -7.30 -6.79
N ASP A 15 -7.22 -6.08 -6.63
CA ASP A 15 -6.75 -4.93 -7.40
C ASP A 15 -5.34 -4.50 -6.97
N ILE A 16 -5.02 -4.43 -5.68
CA ILE A 16 -3.68 -4.00 -5.24
C ILE A 16 -2.64 -5.11 -5.41
N LEU A 17 -3.00 -6.39 -5.26
CA LEU A 17 -2.07 -7.49 -5.51
C LEU A 17 -1.79 -7.70 -7.00
N ILE A 18 -2.67 -7.27 -7.90
CA ILE A 18 -2.43 -7.21 -9.36
C ILE A 18 -1.54 -6.01 -9.71
N MET A 19 -1.62 -4.90 -8.95
CA MET A 19 -0.81 -3.68 -9.16
C MET A 19 0.68 -3.81 -8.84
N ILE A 20 1.14 -4.96 -8.32
CA ILE A 20 2.57 -5.26 -8.18
C ILE A 20 2.95 -6.32 -9.21
N PRO A 21 3.24 -5.94 -10.48
CA PRO A 21 3.67 -6.90 -11.48
C PRO A 21 4.96 -7.58 -11.03
N LEU A 22 5.04 -8.91 -11.24
CA LEU A 22 6.23 -9.75 -10.98
C LEU A 22 7.49 -9.34 -11.78
N ARG A 23 7.44 -8.24 -12.55
CA ARG A 23 8.48 -7.82 -13.50
C ARG A 23 9.34 -6.63 -13.05
N HIS A 24 8.95 -5.86 -12.03
CA HIS A 24 9.62 -4.57 -11.68
C HIS A 24 10.43 -4.63 -10.39
N PHE A 25 11.66 -4.13 -10.35
CA PHE A 25 12.51 -3.99 -9.14
C PHE A 25 11.79 -3.22 -8.03
N GLY A 26 12.20 -3.40 -6.77
CA GLY A 26 11.57 -2.88 -5.56
C GLY A 26 11.23 -1.39 -5.61
N TYR A 27 12.15 -0.52 -6.05
CA TYR A 27 11.85 0.91 -6.28
C TYR A 27 10.68 1.11 -7.24
N GLN A 28 10.75 0.53 -8.45
CA GLN A 28 9.75 0.71 -9.50
C GLN A 28 8.40 0.11 -9.10
N ALA A 29 8.42 -1.07 -8.48
CA ALA A 29 7.22 -1.74 -7.99
C ALA A 29 6.52 -0.91 -6.91
N VAL A 30 7.27 -0.33 -5.97
CA VAL A 30 6.70 0.51 -4.92
C VAL A 30 6.20 1.84 -5.48
N HIS A 31 6.96 2.50 -6.36
CA HIS A 31 6.52 3.72 -7.03
C HIS A 31 5.20 3.49 -7.79
N GLN A 32 5.12 2.45 -8.63
CA GLN A 32 3.91 2.12 -9.39
C GLN A 32 2.73 1.79 -8.47
N MET A 33 2.96 1.00 -7.42
CA MET A 33 1.93 0.68 -6.43
C MET A 33 1.36 1.95 -5.78
N LEU A 34 2.22 2.88 -5.35
CA LEU A 34 1.82 4.11 -4.69
C LEU A 34 1.08 5.07 -5.64
N MET A 35 1.57 5.24 -6.86
CA MET A 35 0.91 6.08 -7.88
C MET A 35 -0.47 5.52 -8.24
N SER A 36 -0.55 4.20 -8.44
CA SER A 36 -1.81 3.54 -8.76
C SER A 36 -2.80 3.63 -7.60
N ALA A 37 -2.33 3.57 -6.36
CA ALA A 37 -3.16 3.78 -5.17
C ALA A 37 -3.72 5.22 -5.12
N ALA A 38 -2.90 6.24 -5.40
CA ALA A 38 -3.34 7.64 -5.46
C ALA A 38 -4.45 7.84 -6.50
N ASP A 39 -4.31 7.23 -7.67
CA ASP A 39 -5.29 7.30 -8.76
C ASP A 39 -6.59 6.57 -8.41
N LEU A 40 -6.46 5.36 -7.85
CA LEU A 40 -7.60 4.53 -7.45
C LEU A 40 -8.44 5.22 -6.37
N PHE A 41 -7.82 5.73 -5.30
CA PHE A 41 -8.57 6.29 -4.17
C PHE A 41 -9.25 7.62 -4.48
N THR A 42 -8.78 8.34 -5.50
CA THR A 42 -9.33 9.64 -5.93
C THR A 42 -10.24 9.52 -7.15
N ASN A 43 -10.48 8.32 -7.66
CA ASN A 43 -11.38 8.10 -8.78
C ASN A 43 -12.84 8.39 -8.36
N SER A 44 -13.52 9.27 -9.08
CA SER A 44 -14.91 9.68 -8.83
C SER A 44 -15.93 8.57 -9.05
N SER A 45 -15.56 7.53 -9.82
CA SER A 45 -16.41 6.38 -10.11
C SER A 45 -16.31 5.25 -9.07
N THR A 46 -15.45 5.42 -8.06
CA THR A 46 -15.28 4.47 -6.95
C THR A 46 -15.56 5.17 -5.61
N PRO A 47 -16.11 4.47 -4.60
CA PRO A 47 -16.16 5.01 -3.25
C PRO A 47 -14.76 5.45 -2.81
N ARG A 48 -14.64 6.68 -2.27
CA ARG A 48 -13.33 7.23 -1.90
C ARG A 48 -12.71 6.46 -0.74
N GLY A 49 -11.42 6.16 -0.88
CA GLY A 49 -10.62 5.46 0.13
C GLY A 49 -10.64 3.92 0.01
N CYS A 50 -9.83 3.28 0.85
CA CYS A 50 -9.62 1.84 0.90
C CYS A 50 -10.21 1.23 2.17
N LEU A 51 -10.81 0.04 2.04
CA LEU A 51 -11.29 -0.75 3.18
C LEU A 51 -10.15 -1.12 4.14
N LEU A 52 -8.91 -1.27 3.65
CA LEU A 52 -7.72 -1.56 4.45
C LEU A 52 -7.43 -0.49 5.51
N ALA A 53 -7.74 0.77 5.22
CA ALA A 53 -7.65 1.86 6.18
C ALA A 53 -8.92 1.96 7.03
N SER A 54 -10.10 1.79 6.42
CA SER A 54 -11.38 1.98 7.10
C SER A 54 -11.67 0.92 8.18
N ALA A 55 -11.24 -0.33 7.99
CA ALA A 55 -11.42 -1.39 8.97
C ALA A 55 -10.61 -1.19 10.27
N ALA A 56 -9.56 -0.37 10.24
CA ALA A 56 -8.81 -0.02 11.45
C ALA A 56 -9.58 0.94 12.37
N ALA A 57 -10.56 1.68 11.82
CA ALA A 57 -11.25 2.76 12.53
C ALA A 57 -12.44 2.28 13.38
N SER A 58 -13.06 1.12 13.08
CA SER A 58 -14.19 0.64 13.89
C SER A 58 -13.69 -0.18 15.07
N GLY A 59 -13.58 0.43 16.25
CA GLY A 59 -13.24 -0.24 17.51
C GLY A 59 -14.35 -1.14 18.10
N SER A 60 -15.39 -1.45 17.32
CA SER A 60 -16.53 -2.22 17.79
C SER A 60 -16.20 -3.71 17.91
N VAL A 61 -16.90 -4.42 18.81
CA VAL A 61 -16.68 -5.85 19.05
C VAL A 61 -17.07 -6.68 17.83
N GLU A 62 -18.07 -6.22 17.08
CA GLU A 62 -18.62 -6.82 15.87
C GLU A 62 -17.64 -6.75 14.68
N ALA A 63 -16.66 -5.83 14.73
CA ALA A 63 -15.67 -5.65 13.69
C ALA A 63 -14.38 -6.50 13.90
N LYS A 64 -14.25 -7.26 14.99
CA LYS A 64 -13.03 -8.00 15.33
C LYS A 64 -12.55 -8.94 14.23
N ASP A 65 -13.46 -9.64 13.56
CA ASP A 65 -13.09 -10.58 12.49
C ASP A 65 -12.64 -9.86 11.22
N VAL A 66 -13.27 -8.72 10.92
CA VAL A 66 -12.85 -7.85 9.81
C VAL A 66 -11.47 -7.25 10.08
N GLN A 67 -11.21 -6.78 11.30
CA GLN A 67 -9.90 -6.28 11.71
C GLN A 67 -8.81 -7.35 11.57
N LYS A 68 -9.08 -8.59 12.02
CA LYS A 68 -8.14 -9.72 11.86
C LYS A 68 -7.84 -10.01 10.40
N ALA A 69 -8.89 -10.08 9.56
CA ALA A 69 -8.74 -10.31 8.13
C ALA A 69 -7.89 -9.20 7.47
N VAL A 70 -8.20 -7.94 7.72
CA VAL A 70 -7.44 -6.80 7.18
C VAL A 70 -6.00 -6.76 7.69
N ALA A 71 -5.76 -7.11 8.96
CA ALA A 71 -4.40 -7.22 9.49
C ALA A 71 -3.60 -8.33 8.79
N GLN A 72 -4.23 -9.46 8.46
CA GLN A 72 -3.60 -10.54 7.72
C GLN A 72 -3.26 -10.13 6.29
N VAL A 73 -4.17 -9.45 5.61
CA VAL A 73 -3.95 -8.85 4.30
C VAL A 73 -2.74 -7.91 4.32
N ARG A 74 -2.71 -6.98 5.30
CA ARG A 74 -1.60 -6.03 5.45
C ARG A 74 -0.27 -6.74 5.63
N ARG A 75 -0.22 -7.80 6.45
CA ARG A 75 0.99 -8.62 6.63
C ARG A 75 1.43 -9.27 5.31
N GLN A 76 0.50 -9.80 4.52
CA GLN A 76 0.82 -10.40 3.23
C GLN A 76 1.36 -9.37 2.23
N MET A 77 0.79 -8.17 2.16
CA MET A 77 1.29 -7.10 1.30
C MET A 77 2.70 -6.66 1.70
N ILE A 78 2.95 -6.46 3.00
CA ILE A 78 4.28 -6.13 3.52
C ILE A 78 5.29 -7.20 3.12
N SER A 79 4.95 -8.48 3.29
CA SER A 79 5.84 -9.58 2.90
C SER A 79 6.17 -9.56 1.41
N ARG A 80 5.20 -9.29 0.53
CA ARG A 80 5.44 -9.21 -0.93
C ARG A 80 6.34 -8.05 -1.31
N VAL A 81 6.08 -6.86 -0.78
CA VAL A 81 6.92 -5.67 -1.03
C VAL A 81 8.34 -5.90 -0.49
N ARG A 82 8.44 -6.48 0.71
CA ARG A 82 9.73 -6.83 1.33
C ARG A 82 10.57 -7.74 0.42
N LEU A 83 9.99 -8.80 -0.13
CA LEU A 83 10.71 -9.72 -1.03
C LEU A 83 11.31 -8.97 -2.24
N ARG A 84 10.61 -7.96 -2.76
CA ARG A 84 11.11 -7.18 -3.89
C ARG A 84 12.25 -6.23 -3.49
N ILE A 85 12.17 -5.65 -2.31
CA ILE A 85 13.25 -4.83 -1.74
C ILE A 85 14.49 -5.69 -1.45
N GLU A 86 14.31 -6.90 -0.92
CA GLU A 86 15.42 -7.85 -0.69
C GLU A 86 16.12 -8.24 -2.00
N GLN A 87 15.37 -8.37 -3.11
CA GLN A 87 15.94 -8.59 -4.43
C GLN A 87 16.74 -7.38 -4.93
N ASP A 88 16.29 -6.16 -4.67
CA ASP A 88 17.05 -4.96 -5.01
C ASP A 88 18.35 -4.84 -4.20
N ILE A 89 18.32 -5.20 -2.91
CA ILE A 89 19.53 -5.27 -2.07
C ILE A 89 20.50 -6.31 -2.66
N ALA A 90 20.02 -7.52 -2.96
CA ALA A 90 20.84 -8.58 -3.54
C ALA A 90 21.40 -8.23 -4.93
N ALA A 91 20.69 -7.38 -5.69
CA ALA A 91 21.13 -6.87 -6.98
C ALA A 91 22.05 -5.64 -6.89
N GLY A 92 22.39 -5.18 -5.68
CA GLY A 92 23.22 -3.98 -5.47
C GLY A 92 22.53 -2.67 -5.86
N LEU A 93 21.20 -2.65 -5.95
CA LEU A 93 20.41 -1.44 -6.27
C LEU A 93 20.09 -0.62 -5.02
N LEU A 94 20.10 -1.25 -3.84
CA LEU A 94 19.89 -0.60 -2.54
C LEU A 94 21.05 -0.91 -1.58
N PRO A 95 21.38 0.02 -0.65
CA PRO A 95 22.38 -0.21 0.39
C PRO A 95 22.17 -1.53 1.13
N GLU A 96 23.25 -2.26 1.41
CA GLU A 96 23.19 -3.58 2.06
C GLU A 96 22.56 -3.53 3.46
N ASP A 97 22.68 -2.39 4.14
CA ASP A 97 22.12 -2.16 5.47
C ASP A 97 20.63 -1.75 5.46
N THR A 98 20.04 -1.61 4.27
CA THR A 98 18.62 -1.25 4.07
C THR A 98 17.73 -2.20 4.87
N LYS A 99 16.92 -1.64 5.78
CA LYS A 99 15.95 -2.39 6.58
C LYS A 99 14.72 -2.74 5.75
N ALA A 100 14.81 -3.77 4.90
CA ALA A 100 13.78 -4.14 3.92
C ALA A 100 12.36 -4.25 4.49
N LYS A 101 12.22 -4.88 5.67
CA LYS A 101 10.92 -5.00 6.36
C LYS A 101 10.34 -3.65 6.76
N SER A 102 11.17 -2.74 7.26
CA SER A 102 10.75 -1.39 7.68
C SER A 102 10.35 -0.56 6.47
N LEU A 103 11.13 -0.61 5.39
CA LEU A 103 10.85 0.11 4.16
C LEU A 103 9.56 -0.39 3.48
N ALA A 104 9.33 -1.71 3.47
CA ALA A 104 8.07 -2.29 3.01
C ALA A 104 6.88 -1.84 3.87
N SER A 105 7.07 -1.79 5.19
CA SER A 105 6.03 -1.34 6.13
C SER A 105 5.69 0.13 5.93
N LEU A 106 6.68 0.98 5.66
CA LEU A 106 6.49 2.39 5.30
C LEU A 106 5.65 2.54 4.02
N ALA A 107 5.97 1.79 2.97
CA ALA A 107 5.21 1.82 1.73
C ALA A 107 3.72 1.47 1.95
N ILE A 108 3.45 0.43 2.75
CA ILE A 108 2.07 0.04 3.09
C ILE A 108 1.40 1.04 4.04
N ALA A 109 2.14 1.72 4.91
CA ALA A 109 1.61 2.82 5.71
C ALA A 109 1.18 4.00 4.83
N LEU A 110 1.99 4.36 3.83
CA LEU A 110 1.66 5.42 2.87
C LEU A 110 0.38 5.10 2.08
N VAL A 111 0.23 3.88 1.56
CA VAL A 111 -1.01 3.45 0.89
C VAL A 111 -2.23 3.67 1.79
N GLN A 112 -2.14 3.29 3.07
CA GLN A 112 -3.25 3.45 4.00
C GLN A 112 -3.52 4.92 4.34
N GLY A 113 -2.47 5.71 4.57
CA GLY A 113 -2.59 7.15 4.83
C GLY A 113 -3.23 7.90 3.65
N MET A 114 -2.75 7.64 2.44
CA MET A 114 -3.33 8.22 1.21
C MET A 114 -4.80 7.85 1.04
N SER A 115 -5.18 6.62 1.38
CA SER A 115 -6.58 6.19 1.37
C SER A 115 -7.44 7.03 2.33
N VAL A 116 -6.96 7.32 3.54
CA VAL A 116 -7.68 8.18 4.50
C VAL A 116 -7.78 9.61 3.97
N LEU A 117 -6.68 10.18 3.48
CA LEU A 117 -6.66 11.53 2.91
C LEU A 117 -7.65 11.67 1.73
N ALA A 118 -7.69 10.70 0.82
CA ALA A 118 -8.65 10.70 -0.28
C ALA A 118 -10.10 10.62 0.20
N ARG A 119 -10.37 9.79 1.23
CA ARG A 119 -11.70 9.68 1.85
C ARG A 119 -12.15 11.03 2.41
N ASP A 120 -11.23 11.74 3.06
CA ASP A 120 -11.48 13.02 3.72
C ASP A 120 -11.45 14.22 2.73
N GLY A 121 -11.35 13.95 1.42
CA GLY A 121 -11.48 14.96 0.35
C GLY A 121 -10.18 15.38 -0.34
N GLY A 122 -9.05 14.74 -0.03
CA GLY A 122 -7.76 14.99 -0.67
C GLY A 122 -7.79 14.77 -2.19
N ARG A 123 -7.13 15.66 -2.94
CA ARG A 123 -7.11 15.61 -4.40
C ARG A 123 -6.04 14.66 -4.90
N ARG A 124 -6.23 14.13 -6.12
CA ARG A 124 -5.27 13.23 -6.79
C ARG A 124 -3.86 13.82 -6.85
N GLU A 125 -3.75 15.10 -7.16
CA GLU A 125 -2.47 15.80 -7.26
C GLU A 125 -1.74 15.86 -5.91
N ASP A 126 -2.47 16.10 -4.82
CA ASP A 126 -1.89 16.14 -3.46
C ASP A 126 -1.35 14.75 -3.07
N LEU A 127 -2.10 13.68 -3.39
CA LEU A 127 -1.67 12.30 -3.12
C LEU A 127 -0.46 11.91 -3.97
N ARG A 128 -0.45 12.25 -5.26
CA ARG A 128 0.71 12.00 -6.13
C ARG A 128 1.95 12.76 -5.66
N ALA A 129 1.80 13.99 -5.14
CA ALA A 129 2.90 14.74 -4.56
C ALA A 129 3.49 14.03 -3.32
N ILE A 130 2.66 13.40 -2.48
CA ILE A 130 3.13 12.55 -1.37
C ILE A 130 3.99 11.40 -1.90
N VAL A 131 3.56 10.74 -2.99
CA VAL A 131 4.35 9.67 -3.61
C VAL A 131 5.70 10.20 -4.09
N THR A 132 5.74 11.33 -4.77
CA THR A 132 7.00 11.96 -5.21
C THR A 132 7.95 12.22 -4.04
N VAL A 133 7.46 12.84 -2.96
CA VAL A 133 8.28 13.10 -1.76
C VAL A 133 8.79 11.81 -1.13
N ALA A 134 7.94 10.79 -1.00
CA ALA A 134 8.33 9.50 -0.45
C ALA A 134 9.39 8.80 -1.28
N MET A 135 9.28 8.85 -2.61
CA MET A 135 10.22 8.19 -3.52
C MET A 135 11.54 8.96 -3.67
N ASN A 136 11.55 10.28 -3.41
CA ASN A 136 12.80 11.05 -3.28
C ASN A 136 13.59 10.67 -2.01
N ALA A 137 12.89 10.27 -0.95
CA ALA A 137 13.51 9.75 0.27
C ALA A 137 13.84 8.24 0.19
N TRP A 138 13.60 7.60 -0.97
CA TRP A 138 13.91 6.19 -1.14
C TRP A 138 15.43 5.98 -1.09
N PRO A 139 15.93 5.00 -0.32
CA PRO A 139 17.35 4.71 -0.29
C PRO A 139 17.87 4.41 -1.69
N SER A 140 19.04 4.92 -2.05
CA SER A 140 19.70 4.57 -3.31
C SER A 140 21.20 4.50 -3.11
N HIS A 141 21.88 3.70 -3.93
CA HIS A 141 23.35 3.67 -3.98
C HIS A 141 23.95 4.85 -4.75
N LEU A 142 23.13 5.74 -5.29
CA LEU A 142 23.58 6.92 -6.03
C LEU A 142 23.70 8.10 -5.06
N ALA A 143 24.83 8.16 -4.38
CA ALA A 143 25.44 9.40 -3.92
C ALA A 143 26.69 9.68 -4.77
#